data_AF-A0A935QRD1-F1
#
_entry.id   AF-A0A935QRD1-F1
#
_cell.length_a   1.000
_cell.length_b   1.000
_cell.length_c   1.000
_cell.angle_alpha   90.00
_cell.angle_beta   90.00
_cell.angle_gamma   90.00
#
_symmetry.space_group_name_H-M   'P 1'
#
loop_
_entity.id
_entity.type
_entity.pdbx_description
1 polymer ?
#
loop_
_entity_poly.entity_id
_entity_poly.type
_entity_poly.pdbx_seq_one_letter_code
_entity_poly.pdbx_strand_id
1 'polypeptide(L)'
;MTQPHDALFKLTFSEPAELAAMLRDLLPPPVLALLDLDGLVALPPEQHSAELRARTPDLHFQAPWRPGGYAHLTILIEHQSSPDPQMPYRALRAAMRVWEQVEGPRLPVVLTLVVAHGERPWTAPRRLSELYDAPPEAIAGLKPYLPELELWFEDLSVTPDDQLPGQGGGRLALLLMRHAHEGRTLPLLNQHLPLYERALRERGDHWAAAVLKYAIYLNQSRVSPAETERAMALLHPPEREQVMSWMQREREEGRQEGRQENLVRDFRLPACASPDKPHPPAGPPATPLDAPRHERADQSAGRPPPRGPPPAGRGGGAQGAPGRAARDPWCFARPSPQRARPALRRLTPRA
;
A
#
# COMPACT_ATOMS: atom_id res chain seq x y z
N MET A 1 -14.33 8.95 -2.15
CA MET A 1 -13.53 8.23 -1.11
C MET A 1 -12.05 8.35 -1.48
N THR A 2 -11.17 8.81 -0.59
CA THR A 2 -9.76 9.12 -0.95
C THR A 2 -8.84 7.91 -1.11
N GLN A 3 -9.22 6.72 -0.64
CA GLN A 3 -8.55 5.42 -0.91
C GLN A 3 -9.58 4.26 -0.79
N PRO A 4 -10.32 3.92 -1.87
CA PRO A 4 -11.41 2.95 -1.79
C PRO A 4 -10.94 1.53 -1.47
N HIS A 5 -9.77 1.12 -1.97
CA HIS A 5 -9.17 -0.19 -1.71
C HIS A 5 -8.84 -0.37 -0.24
N ASP A 6 -8.11 0.60 0.33
CA ASP A 6 -7.73 0.60 1.74
C ASP A 6 -8.95 0.54 2.65
N ALA A 7 -10.01 1.30 2.32
CA ALA A 7 -11.24 1.34 3.09
C ALA A 7 -11.94 -0.01 3.08
N LEU A 8 -12.09 -0.64 1.91
CA LEU A 8 -12.72 -1.95 1.78
C LEU A 8 -11.89 -3.03 2.48
N PHE A 9 -10.57 -3.03 2.30
CA PHE A 9 -9.68 -4.00 2.94
C PHE A 9 -9.74 -3.89 4.47
N LYS A 10 -9.66 -2.69 5.02
CA LYS A 10 -9.74 -2.47 6.48
C LYS A 10 -11.08 -2.91 7.03
N LEU A 11 -12.19 -2.45 6.44
CA LEU A 11 -13.51 -2.86 6.86
C LEU A 11 -13.68 -4.38 6.81
N THR A 12 -13.04 -5.03 5.83
CA THR A 12 -13.17 -6.46 5.63
C THR A 12 -12.32 -7.26 6.62
N PHE A 13 -11.03 -6.95 6.72
CA PHE A 13 -10.03 -7.74 7.42
C PHE A 13 -9.68 -7.22 8.82
N SER A 14 -10.29 -6.12 9.28
CA SER A 14 -10.27 -5.77 10.70
C SER A 14 -11.00 -6.78 11.57
N GLU A 15 -11.92 -7.55 10.97
CA GLU A 15 -12.58 -8.67 11.63
C GLU A 15 -11.61 -9.85 11.77
N PRO A 16 -11.31 -10.32 12.99
CA PRO A 16 -10.33 -11.38 13.21
C PRO A 16 -10.64 -12.68 12.44
N ALA A 17 -11.92 -13.04 12.30
CA ALA A 17 -12.34 -14.24 11.60
C ALA A 17 -11.99 -14.20 10.10
N GLU A 18 -12.17 -13.05 9.45
CA GLU A 18 -11.86 -12.86 8.03
C GLU A 18 -10.34 -12.89 7.78
N LEU A 19 -9.58 -12.22 8.66
CA LEU A 19 -8.13 -12.26 8.57
C LEU A 19 -7.60 -13.67 8.85
N ALA A 20 -8.14 -14.36 9.85
CA ALA A 20 -7.76 -15.74 10.16
C ALA A 20 -8.06 -16.69 8.98
N ALA A 21 -9.19 -16.54 8.31
CA ALA A 21 -9.52 -17.32 7.11
C ALA A 21 -8.49 -17.08 5.99
N MET A 22 -8.15 -15.81 5.70
CA MET A 22 -7.14 -15.46 4.71
C MET A 22 -5.75 -16.03 5.08
N LEU A 23 -5.33 -15.89 6.34
CA LEU A 23 -4.04 -16.39 6.81
C LEU A 23 -3.91 -17.91 6.73
N ARG A 24 -5.01 -18.67 6.89
CA ARG A 24 -5.01 -20.14 6.73
C ARG A 24 -4.71 -20.57 5.30
N ASP A 25 -5.14 -19.80 4.32
CA ASP A 25 -4.89 -20.09 2.91
C ASP A 25 -3.50 -19.60 2.47
N LEU A 26 -3.01 -18.52 3.09
CA LEU A 26 -1.73 -17.91 2.73
C LEU A 26 -0.53 -18.56 3.43
N LEU A 27 -0.58 -18.79 4.73
CA LEU A 27 0.59 -19.23 5.50
C LEU A 27 0.90 -20.70 5.24
N PRO A 28 2.19 -21.11 5.25
CA PRO A 28 2.58 -22.47 4.97
C PRO A 28 2.30 -23.34 6.21
N PRO A 29 2.07 -24.65 6.03
CA PRO A 29 1.71 -25.55 7.13
C PRO A 29 2.61 -25.47 8.38
N PRO A 30 3.96 -25.33 8.26
CA PRO A 30 4.82 -25.19 9.43
C PRO A 30 4.55 -23.95 10.29
N VAL A 31 4.13 -22.83 9.70
CA VAL A 31 3.82 -21.60 10.45
C VAL A 31 2.42 -21.70 11.05
N LEU A 32 1.44 -22.25 10.31
CA LEU A 32 0.10 -22.49 10.81
C LEU A 32 0.09 -23.44 12.02
N ALA A 33 1.00 -24.41 12.06
CA ALA A 33 1.18 -25.30 13.19
C ALA A 33 1.68 -24.58 14.46
N LEU A 34 2.27 -23.39 14.34
CA LEU A 34 2.78 -22.61 15.47
C LEU A 34 1.77 -21.59 16.00
N LEU A 35 0.89 -21.08 15.15
CA LEU A 35 -0.06 -20.01 15.47
C LEU A 35 -1.45 -20.57 15.81
N ASP A 36 -2.08 -19.96 16.81
CA ASP A 36 -3.51 -20.07 17.05
C ASP A 36 -4.23 -18.90 16.38
N LEU A 37 -4.81 -19.16 15.20
CA LEU A 37 -5.54 -18.14 14.44
C LEU A 37 -6.97 -17.93 14.94
N ASP A 38 -7.50 -18.82 15.78
CA ASP A 38 -8.83 -18.65 16.39
C ASP A 38 -8.76 -17.67 17.58
N GLY A 39 -7.60 -17.56 18.21
CA GLY A 39 -7.30 -16.58 19.26
C GLY A 39 -6.83 -15.22 18.75
N LEU A 40 -7.03 -14.90 17.47
CA LEU A 40 -6.55 -13.67 16.85
C LEU A 40 -7.27 -12.43 17.42
N VAL A 41 -6.51 -11.40 17.83
CA VAL A 41 -7.05 -10.16 18.42
C VAL A 41 -6.56 -8.94 17.67
N ALA A 42 -7.48 -8.07 17.23
CA ALA A 42 -7.16 -6.80 16.59
C ALA A 42 -6.58 -5.82 17.62
N LEU A 43 -5.49 -5.14 17.25
CA LEU A 43 -4.89 -4.09 18.07
C LEU A 43 -5.39 -2.70 17.65
N PRO A 44 -5.68 -1.81 18.61
CA PRO A 44 -6.21 -0.49 18.33
C PRO A 44 -5.21 0.44 17.64
N PRO A 45 -5.65 1.34 16.72
CA PRO A 45 -4.78 2.25 15.97
C PRO A 45 -3.94 3.19 16.84
N GLU A 46 -4.35 3.45 18.08
CA GLU A 46 -3.68 4.35 19.02
C GLU A 46 -2.37 3.76 19.57
N GLN A 47 -2.15 2.45 19.43
CA GLN A 47 -0.84 1.82 19.66
C GLN A 47 0.15 2.10 18.52
N HIS A 48 -0.25 2.82 17.47
CA HIS A 48 0.61 3.25 16.37
C HIS A 48 1.14 4.67 16.59
N SER A 49 2.43 4.88 16.29
CA SER A 49 3.06 6.20 16.35
C SER A 49 2.43 7.19 15.34
N ALA A 50 2.49 8.49 15.64
CA ALA A 50 1.84 9.53 14.82
C ALA A 50 2.31 9.55 13.35
N GLU A 51 3.52 9.07 13.06
CA GLU A 51 4.09 8.96 11.72
C GLU A 51 3.60 7.74 10.92
N LEU A 52 3.02 6.71 11.56
CA LEU A 52 2.25 5.66 10.86
C LEU A 52 0.98 6.22 10.23
N ARG A 53 0.38 7.24 10.88
CA ARG A 53 -0.92 7.78 10.47
C ARG A 53 -0.84 8.51 9.13
N ALA A 54 0.31 9.11 8.82
CA ALA A 54 0.50 10.02 7.68
C ALA A 54 0.75 9.32 6.32
N ARG A 55 1.18 8.05 6.32
CA ARG A 55 1.28 7.21 5.11
C ARG A 55 0.44 5.97 5.34
N THR A 56 -0.83 6.17 5.67
CA THR A 56 -1.72 5.24 6.36
C THR A 56 -1.56 3.79 5.91
N PRO A 57 -1.06 2.88 6.76
CA PRO A 57 -1.22 1.49 6.41
C PRO A 57 -1.48 0.64 7.68
N ASP A 58 -1.68 -0.65 7.49
CA ASP A 58 -1.42 -1.66 8.50
C ASP A 58 -2.58 -1.98 9.44
N LEU A 59 -3.21 -3.13 9.16
CA LEU A 59 -3.97 -3.83 10.18
C LEU A 59 -2.97 -4.53 11.11
N HIS A 60 -3.15 -4.39 12.41
CA HIS A 60 -2.28 -4.98 13.40
C HIS A 60 -3.05 -5.92 14.32
N PHE A 61 -2.48 -7.08 14.55
CA PHE A 61 -3.10 -8.13 15.34
C PHE A 61 -2.09 -8.81 16.26
N GLN A 62 -2.59 -9.44 17.31
CA GLN A 62 -1.87 -10.45 18.06
C GLN A 62 -2.44 -11.83 17.76
N ALA A 63 -1.54 -12.78 17.49
CA ALA A 63 -1.87 -14.19 17.34
C ALA A 63 -1.16 -14.98 18.44
N PRO A 64 -1.86 -15.74 19.28
CA PRO A 64 -1.21 -16.58 20.27
C PRO A 64 -0.31 -17.63 19.60
N TRP A 65 0.83 -17.88 20.21
CA TRP A 65 1.63 -19.06 19.91
C TRP A 65 0.98 -20.25 20.60
N ARG A 66 0.85 -21.39 19.91
CA ARG A 66 0.35 -22.63 20.54
C ARG A 66 1.21 -23.08 21.73
N PRO A 67 2.55 -22.96 21.69
CA PRO A 67 3.40 -23.22 22.87
C PRO A 67 3.29 -22.19 24.00
N GLY A 68 2.57 -21.08 23.81
CA GLY A 68 2.42 -19.98 24.76
C GLY A 68 3.14 -18.69 24.34
N GLY A 69 2.55 -17.54 24.72
CA GLY A 69 2.96 -16.20 24.26
C GLY A 69 2.18 -15.75 23.02
N TYR A 70 2.60 -14.66 22.38
CA TYR A 70 1.97 -14.13 21.17
C TYR A 70 2.99 -13.65 20.14
N ALA A 71 2.60 -13.74 18.87
CA ALA A 71 3.19 -13.05 17.74
C ALA A 71 2.43 -11.76 17.49
N HIS A 72 3.12 -10.73 17.01
CA HIS A 72 2.47 -9.60 16.36
C HIS A 72 2.37 -9.87 14.86
N LEU A 73 1.21 -9.61 14.29
CA LEU A 73 0.97 -9.64 12.85
C LEU A 73 0.72 -8.21 12.37
N THR A 74 1.41 -7.83 11.31
CA THR A 74 1.25 -6.55 10.64
C THR A 74 0.87 -6.84 9.18
N ILE A 75 -0.27 -6.34 8.73
CA ILE A 75 -0.79 -6.60 7.38
C ILE A 75 -0.82 -5.29 6.61
N LEU A 76 0.14 -5.13 5.70
CA LEU A 76 0.22 -4.02 4.78
C LEU A 76 -0.66 -4.35 3.55
N ILE A 77 -1.53 -3.43 3.15
CA ILE A 77 -2.15 -3.46 1.82
C ILE A 77 -1.44 -2.45 0.92
N GLU A 78 -1.19 -2.83 -0.33
CA GLU A 78 -0.59 -1.96 -1.33
C GLU A 78 -1.38 -1.98 -2.64
N HIS A 79 -1.92 -0.83 -3.02
CA HIS A 79 -2.55 -0.63 -4.33
C HIS A 79 -1.49 -0.26 -5.38
N GLN A 80 -1.21 -1.20 -6.28
CA GLN A 80 -0.12 -1.17 -7.25
C GLN A 80 -0.43 -0.33 -8.50
N SER A 81 -0.53 0.99 -8.38
CA SER A 81 -0.33 1.86 -9.54
C SER A 81 1.16 1.92 -9.94
N SER A 82 2.05 1.89 -8.93
CA SER A 82 3.49 1.68 -9.05
C SER A 82 3.98 0.96 -7.79
N PRO A 83 4.64 -0.21 -7.89
CA PRO A 83 5.15 -0.93 -6.72
C PRO A 83 6.08 -0.06 -5.87
N ASP A 84 5.89 -0.07 -4.54
CA ASP A 84 6.74 0.69 -3.61
C ASP A 84 8.12 0.03 -3.47
N PRO A 85 9.21 0.64 -3.97
CA PRO A 85 10.55 0.07 -3.89
C PRO A 85 11.08 0.01 -2.45
N GLN A 86 10.45 0.70 -1.50
CA GLN A 86 10.84 0.72 -0.09
C GLN A 86 10.00 -0.20 0.79
N MET A 87 9.20 -1.11 0.22
CA MET A 87 8.30 -1.99 0.98
C MET A 87 9.02 -2.78 2.10
N PRO A 88 10.20 -3.41 1.89
CA PRO A 88 10.91 -4.09 2.97
C PRO A 88 11.35 -3.14 4.09
N TYR A 89 11.73 -1.90 3.76
CA TYR A 89 12.10 -0.88 4.75
C TYR A 89 10.88 -0.41 5.55
N ARG A 90 9.71 -0.26 4.91
CA ARG A 90 8.44 0.03 5.61
C ARG A 90 8.08 -1.06 6.61
N ALA A 91 8.17 -2.33 6.21
CA ALA A 91 7.93 -3.46 7.10
C ALA A 91 8.88 -3.49 8.29
N LEU A 92 10.18 -3.24 8.07
CA LEU A 92 11.15 -3.13 9.14
C LEU A 92 10.78 -2.02 10.13
N ARG A 93 10.39 -0.83 9.62
CA ARG A 93 9.93 0.27 10.46
C ARG A 93 8.67 -0.09 11.24
N ALA A 94 7.74 -0.83 10.66
CA ALA A 94 6.56 -1.29 11.36
C ALA A 94 6.93 -2.24 12.52
N ALA A 95 7.83 -3.19 12.28
CA ALA A 95 8.33 -4.09 13.33
C ALA A 95 9.07 -3.35 14.45
N MET A 96 9.96 -2.42 14.10
CA MET A 96 10.68 -1.60 15.08
C MET A 96 9.74 -0.81 15.99
N ARG A 97 8.63 -0.31 15.45
CA ARG A 97 7.67 0.45 16.27
C ARG A 97 6.93 -0.43 17.26
N VAL A 98 6.62 -1.68 16.91
CA VAL A 98 6.12 -2.66 17.88
C VAL A 98 7.16 -2.90 18.98
N TRP A 99 8.44 -3.03 18.60
CA TRP A 99 9.55 -3.22 19.54
C TRP A 99 9.76 -2.03 20.48
N GLU A 100 9.51 -0.81 20.03
CA GLU A 100 9.59 0.40 20.86
C GLU A 100 8.49 0.49 21.93
N GLN A 101 7.36 -0.23 21.76
CA GLN A 101 6.26 -0.22 22.72
C GLN A 101 6.38 -1.29 23.82
N VAL A 102 7.31 -2.23 23.68
CA VAL A 102 7.48 -3.31 24.67
C VAL A 102 8.62 -3.01 25.63
N GLU A 103 8.40 -3.31 26.90
CA GLU A 103 9.44 -3.26 27.91
C GLU A 103 10.03 -4.66 28.11
N GLY A 104 11.36 -4.76 28.10
CA GLY A 104 12.06 -6.00 28.45
C GLY A 104 13.22 -6.34 27.52
N PRO A 105 14.00 -7.38 27.86
CA PRO A 105 15.23 -7.74 27.14
C PRO A 105 14.97 -8.55 25.85
N ARG A 106 13.73 -8.93 25.55
CA ARG A 106 13.38 -9.76 24.39
C ARG A 106 12.43 -9.03 23.47
N LEU A 107 12.72 -9.07 22.17
CA LEU A 107 11.84 -8.51 21.14
C LEU A 107 10.71 -9.49 20.82
N PRO A 108 9.45 -9.04 20.71
CA PRO A 108 8.37 -9.87 20.19
C PRO A 108 8.61 -10.16 18.71
N VAL A 109 8.16 -11.33 18.27
CA VAL A 109 8.14 -11.67 16.86
C VAL A 109 7.09 -10.82 16.15
N VAL A 110 7.49 -10.19 15.05
CA VAL A 110 6.59 -9.43 14.17
C VAL A 110 6.61 -10.08 12.79
N LEU A 111 5.48 -10.62 12.35
CA LEU A 111 5.29 -11.12 11.00
C LEU A 111 4.62 -10.04 10.16
N THR A 112 5.23 -9.69 9.02
CA THR A 112 4.66 -8.72 8.09
C THR A 112 4.15 -9.42 6.84
N LEU A 113 2.85 -9.29 6.60
CA LEU A 113 2.17 -9.73 5.40
C LEU A 113 1.91 -8.51 4.51
N VAL A 114 2.23 -8.62 3.23
CA VAL A 114 1.86 -7.63 2.21
C VAL A 114 0.86 -8.26 1.27
N VAL A 115 -0.33 -7.66 1.19
CA VAL A 115 -1.33 -7.99 0.16
C VAL A 115 -1.27 -6.88 -0.89
N ALA A 116 -0.74 -7.22 -2.06
CA ALA A 116 -0.58 -6.28 -3.15
C ALA A 116 -1.59 -6.58 -4.25
N HIS A 117 -2.17 -5.55 -4.86
CA HIS A 117 -3.15 -5.71 -5.94
C HIS A 117 -3.04 -4.59 -6.97
N GLY A 118 -3.34 -4.86 -8.23
CA GLY A 118 -3.28 -3.87 -9.31
C GLY A 118 -3.26 -4.52 -10.69
N GLU A 119 -3.03 -3.72 -11.73
CA GLU A 119 -3.03 -4.18 -13.13
C GLU A 119 -1.80 -5.03 -13.47
N ARG A 120 -0.65 -4.79 -12.82
CA ARG A 120 0.63 -5.42 -13.16
C ARG A 120 1.15 -6.27 -12.00
N PRO A 121 1.92 -7.34 -12.31
CA PRO A 121 2.67 -8.10 -11.32
C PRO A 121 3.62 -7.22 -10.51
N TRP A 122 3.83 -7.60 -9.24
CA TRP A 122 4.78 -6.94 -8.35
C TRP A 122 6.22 -7.17 -8.79
N THR A 123 6.97 -6.08 -8.99
CA THR A 123 8.37 -6.12 -9.43
C THR A 123 9.37 -5.47 -8.46
N ALA A 124 8.90 -4.98 -7.30
CA ALA A 124 9.76 -4.30 -6.32
C ALA A 124 10.39 -5.30 -5.32
N PRO A 125 11.45 -4.89 -4.60
CA PRO A 125 12.11 -5.70 -3.56
C PRO A 125 11.15 -6.32 -2.55
N ARG A 126 11.41 -7.58 -2.15
CA ARG A 126 10.66 -8.31 -1.11
C ARG A 126 11.50 -8.64 0.13
N ARG A 127 12.81 -8.42 0.05
CA ARG A 127 13.78 -8.65 1.12
C ARG A 127 14.56 -7.38 1.40
N LEU A 128 14.92 -7.18 2.66
CA LEU A 128 15.76 -6.03 3.04
C LEU A 128 17.13 -6.07 2.36
N SER A 129 17.65 -7.27 2.08
CA SER A 129 18.93 -7.47 1.39
C SER A 129 18.96 -6.88 -0.02
N GLU A 130 17.80 -6.78 -0.69
CA GLU A 130 17.68 -6.20 -2.03
C GLU A 130 17.73 -4.66 -2.02
N LEU A 131 17.68 -4.03 -0.84
CA LEU A 131 17.77 -2.57 -0.68
C LEU A 131 19.19 -2.08 -0.40
N TYR A 132 20.13 -2.98 -0.10
CA TYR A 132 21.51 -2.57 0.19
C TYR A 132 22.22 -2.14 -1.08
N ASP A 133 22.79 -0.94 -1.04
CA ASP A 133 23.65 -0.40 -2.10
C ASP A 133 25.06 -1.01 -2.00
N ALA A 134 25.17 -2.30 -2.33
CA ALA A 134 26.42 -3.05 -2.31
C ALA A 134 26.40 -4.21 -3.32
N PRO A 135 27.57 -4.68 -3.79
CA PRO A 135 27.64 -5.87 -4.66
C PRO A 135 27.07 -7.13 -3.98
N PRO A 136 26.44 -8.05 -4.72
CA PRO A 136 25.85 -9.27 -4.16
C PRO A 136 26.82 -10.13 -3.33
N GLU A 137 28.09 -10.20 -3.72
CA GLU A 137 29.12 -10.96 -3.00
C GLU A 137 29.45 -10.32 -1.64
N ALA A 138 29.43 -8.99 -1.57
CA ALA A 138 29.62 -8.27 -0.32
C ALA A 138 28.42 -8.48 0.62
N ILE A 139 27.19 -8.40 0.09
CA ILE A 139 25.97 -8.68 0.87
C ILE A 139 25.99 -10.12 1.39
N ALA A 140 26.37 -11.09 0.56
CA ALA A 140 26.47 -12.49 0.97
C ALA A 140 27.54 -12.70 2.06
N GLY A 141 28.71 -12.09 1.93
CA GLY A 141 29.79 -12.16 2.93
C GLY A 141 29.46 -11.43 4.24
N LEU A 142 28.62 -10.39 4.19
CA LEU A 142 28.21 -9.60 5.35
C LEU A 142 26.89 -10.06 5.98
N LYS A 143 26.22 -11.07 5.41
CA LYS A 143 24.90 -11.54 5.84
C LYS A 143 24.76 -11.70 7.37
N PRO A 144 25.72 -12.30 8.11
CA PRO A 144 25.60 -12.43 9.58
C PRO A 144 25.59 -11.11 10.37
N TYR A 145 25.99 -9.99 9.74
CA TYR A 145 26.12 -8.67 10.36
C TYR A 145 25.06 -7.68 9.87
N LEU A 146 24.18 -8.08 8.95
CA LEU A 146 23.13 -7.25 8.39
C LEU A 146 21.77 -7.67 8.97
N PRO A 147 20.84 -6.74 9.21
CA PRO A 147 19.46 -7.10 9.52
C PRO A 147 18.85 -7.95 8.40
N GLU A 148 18.17 -9.02 8.78
CA GLU A 148 17.43 -9.87 7.84
C GLU A 148 15.93 -9.65 8.03
N LEU A 149 15.24 -9.38 6.92
CA LEU A 149 13.79 -9.33 6.87
C LEU A 149 13.34 -9.73 5.46
N GLU A 150 12.44 -10.70 5.40
CA GLU A 150 11.73 -11.11 4.20
C GLU A 150 10.24 -10.96 4.44
N LEU A 151 9.55 -10.36 3.48
CA LEU A 151 8.12 -10.15 3.56
C LEU A 151 7.38 -11.45 3.26
N TRP A 152 6.33 -11.75 4.03
CA TRP A 152 5.28 -12.61 3.50
C TRP A 152 4.51 -11.79 2.46
N PHE A 153 4.43 -12.27 1.23
CA PHE A 153 3.95 -11.46 0.11
C PHE A 153 2.90 -12.21 -0.70
N GLU A 154 1.72 -11.60 -0.85
CA GLU A 154 0.62 -12.08 -1.68
C GLU A 154 0.35 -11.07 -2.81
N ASP A 155 0.43 -11.53 -4.06
CA ASP A 155 0.24 -10.69 -5.26
C ASP A 155 -1.05 -11.04 -5.98
N LEU A 156 -2.14 -10.34 -5.63
CA LEU A 156 -3.46 -10.59 -6.20
C LEU A 156 -3.53 -10.35 -7.71
N SER A 157 -2.57 -9.65 -8.33
CA SER A 157 -2.57 -9.43 -9.78
C SER A 157 -2.30 -10.73 -10.56
N VAL A 158 -1.57 -11.67 -9.95
CA VAL A 158 -1.21 -12.96 -10.56
C VAL A 158 -1.92 -14.15 -9.92
N THR A 159 -2.52 -14.00 -8.74
CA THR A 159 -3.26 -15.07 -8.03
C THR A 159 -4.59 -15.41 -8.71
N PRO A 160 -4.77 -16.61 -9.28
CA PRO A 160 -6.03 -17.00 -9.93
C PRO A 160 -7.27 -16.87 -9.03
N ASP A 161 -8.44 -16.58 -9.62
CA ASP A 161 -9.67 -16.30 -8.88
C ASP A 161 -10.12 -17.47 -7.99
N ASP A 162 -9.86 -18.71 -8.43
CA ASP A 162 -10.13 -19.94 -7.70
C ASP A 162 -9.15 -20.19 -6.54
N GLN A 163 -8.00 -19.52 -6.55
CA GLN A 163 -6.95 -19.56 -5.53
C GLN A 163 -6.90 -18.33 -4.63
N LEU A 164 -7.78 -17.34 -4.85
CA LEU A 164 -7.88 -16.18 -3.96
C LEU A 164 -8.14 -16.64 -2.52
N PRO A 165 -7.36 -16.13 -1.55
CA PRO A 165 -7.44 -16.59 -0.16
C PRO A 165 -8.70 -16.07 0.53
N GLY A 166 -9.03 -16.69 1.66
CA GLY A 166 -10.18 -16.34 2.47
C GLY A 166 -11.47 -16.97 1.96
N GLN A 167 -12.56 -16.64 2.66
CA GLN A 167 -13.88 -17.22 2.45
C GLN A 167 -14.94 -16.11 2.44
N GLY A 168 -16.17 -16.42 2.03
CA GLY A 168 -17.32 -15.52 2.18
C GLY A 168 -17.05 -14.07 1.75
N GLY A 169 -17.24 -13.14 2.67
CA GLY A 169 -17.04 -11.71 2.45
C GLY A 169 -15.58 -11.34 2.16
N GLY A 170 -14.62 -11.89 2.89
CA GLY A 170 -13.19 -11.69 2.65
C GLY A 170 -12.77 -12.02 1.22
N ARG A 171 -13.20 -13.18 0.72
CA ARG A 171 -12.90 -13.60 -0.66
C ARG A 171 -13.55 -12.70 -1.70
N LEU A 172 -14.80 -12.29 -1.48
CA LEU A 172 -15.48 -11.35 -2.38
C LEU A 172 -14.75 -10.00 -2.44
N ALA A 173 -14.30 -9.48 -1.29
CA ALA A 173 -13.55 -8.23 -1.25
C ALA A 173 -12.25 -8.32 -2.05
N LEU A 174 -11.48 -9.40 -1.89
CA LEU A 174 -10.23 -9.63 -2.65
C LEU A 174 -10.47 -9.78 -4.15
N LEU A 175 -11.52 -10.50 -4.54
CA LEU A 175 -11.94 -10.62 -5.94
C LEU A 175 -12.24 -9.25 -6.56
N LEU A 176 -13.04 -8.43 -5.87
CA LEU A 176 -13.36 -7.08 -6.34
C LEU A 176 -12.13 -6.15 -6.37
N MET A 177 -11.17 -6.32 -5.45
CA MET A 177 -9.91 -5.56 -5.44
C MET A 177 -8.97 -5.96 -6.58
N ARG A 178 -8.84 -7.26 -6.85
CA ARG A 178 -8.06 -7.80 -7.97
C ARG A 178 -8.51 -7.22 -9.32
N HIS A 179 -9.81 -7.26 -9.59
CA HIS A 179 -10.37 -6.81 -10.87
C HIS A 179 -10.75 -5.32 -10.90
N ALA A 180 -10.41 -4.55 -9.86
CA ALA A 180 -10.83 -3.15 -9.77
C ALA A 180 -10.31 -2.28 -10.92
N HIS A 181 -9.10 -2.57 -11.40
CA HIS A 181 -8.44 -1.85 -12.50
C HIS A 181 -9.20 -2.00 -13.83
N GLU A 182 -10.00 -3.06 -14.00
CA GLU A 182 -10.79 -3.31 -15.21
C GLU A 182 -12.03 -2.39 -15.32
N GLY A 183 -12.37 -1.67 -14.25
CA GLY A 183 -13.49 -0.72 -14.26
C GLY A 183 -14.89 -1.35 -14.38
N ARG A 184 -15.01 -2.66 -14.10
CA ARG A 184 -16.24 -3.48 -14.20
C ARG A 184 -16.62 -4.15 -12.88
N THR A 185 -16.35 -3.46 -11.78
CA THR A 185 -16.57 -3.95 -10.41
C THR A 185 -18.03 -4.21 -10.08
N LEU A 186 -18.97 -3.41 -10.58
CA LEU A 186 -20.40 -3.63 -10.34
C LEU A 186 -20.95 -4.83 -11.14
N PRO A 187 -20.66 -5.00 -12.45
CA PRO A 187 -20.94 -6.24 -13.16
C PRO A 187 -20.33 -7.47 -12.48
N LEU A 188 -19.10 -7.38 -11.99
CA LEU A 188 -18.44 -8.47 -11.28
C LEU A 188 -19.16 -8.81 -9.96
N LEU A 189 -19.52 -7.80 -9.15
CA LEU A 189 -20.35 -8.01 -7.96
C LEU A 189 -21.66 -8.72 -8.31
N ASN A 190 -22.31 -8.31 -9.41
CA ASN A 190 -23.55 -8.92 -9.87
C ASN A 190 -23.37 -10.39 -10.34
N GLN A 191 -22.22 -10.74 -10.90
CA GLN A 191 -21.89 -12.13 -11.25
C GLN A 191 -21.73 -13.02 -10.00
N HIS A 192 -21.34 -12.41 -8.88
CA HIS A 192 -21.13 -13.08 -7.60
C HIS A 192 -22.21 -12.73 -6.55
N LEU A 193 -23.45 -12.41 -6.97
CA LEU A 193 -24.55 -12.11 -6.05
C LEU A 193 -24.80 -13.18 -4.99
N PRO A 194 -24.75 -14.50 -5.28
CA PRO A 194 -24.92 -15.51 -4.23
C PRO A 194 -23.87 -15.41 -3.11
N LEU A 195 -22.62 -15.05 -3.48
CA LEU A 195 -21.55 -14.84 -2.50
C LEU A 195 -21.77 -13.54 -1.72
N TYR A 196 -22.20 -12.48 -2.40
CA TYR A 196 -22.55 -11.21 -1.77
C TYR A 196 -23.73 -11.35 -0.79
N GLU A 197 -24.79 -12.06 -1.16
CA GLU A 197 -25.94 -12.33 -0.31
C GLU A 197 -25.55 -13.16 0.92
N ARG A 198 -24.72 -14.20 0.73
CA ARG A 198 -24.17 -14.97 1.85
C ARG A 198 -23.36 -14.09 2.78
N ALA A 199 -22.44 -13.29 2.25
CA ALA A 199 -21.60 -12.39 3.03
C ALA A 199 -22.44 -11.30 3.73
N LEU A 200 -23.52 -10.82 3.12
CA LEU A 200 -24.49 -9.92 3.75
C LEU A 200 -25.12 -10.56 4.99
N ARG A 201 -25.53 -11.83 4.92
CA ARG A 201 -26.06 -12.55 6.09
C ARG A 201 -25.02 -12.74 7.19
N GLU A 202 -23.77 -12.99 6.82
CA GLU A 202 -22.67 -13.25 7.76
C GLU A 202 -22.15 -11.94 8.40
N ARG A 203 -22.19 -10.81 7.67
CA ARG A 203 -21.53 -9.55 8.06
C ARG A 203 -22.43 -8.36 8.28
N GLY A 204 -23.70 -8.47 7.89
CA GLY A 204 -24.70 -7.41 8.00
C GLY A 204 -24.63 -6.36 6.89
N ASP A 205 -25.66 -5.51 6.87
CA ASP A 205 -25.89 -4.54 5.80
C ASP A 205 -24.81 -3.45 5.73
N HIS A 206 -24.17 -3.11 6.84
CA HIS A 206 -23.12 -2.08 6.85
C HIS A 206 -21.95 -2.46 5.94
N TRP A 207 -21.44 -3.70 6.06
CA TRP A 207 -20.38 -4.21 5.21
C TRP A 207 -20.87 -4.35 3.76
N ALA A 208 -22.07 -4.90 3.56
CA ALA A 208 -22.63 -5.10 2.23
C ALA A 208 -22.84 -3.77 1.48
N ALA A 209 -23.30 -2.72 2.18
CA ALA A 209 -23.44 -1.38 1.64
C ALA A 209 -22.09 -0.77 1.26
N ALA A 210 -21.04 -0.99 2.05
CA ALA A 210 -19.70 -0.54 1.73
C ALA A 210 -19.12 -1.23 0.48
N VAL A 211 -19.33 -2.55 0.34
CA VAL A 211 -18.98 -3.31 -0.87
C VAL A 211 -19.71 -2.78 -2.10
N LEU A 212 -21.01 -2.50 -1.99
CA LEU A 212 -21.78 -1.93 -3.10
C LEU A 212 -21.29 -0.52 -3.47
N LYS A 213 -21.03 0.34 -2.48
CA LYS A 213 -20.44 1.68 -2.71
C LYS A 213 -19.09 1.56 -3.41
N TYR A 214 -18.22 0.65 -2.95
CA TYR A 214 -16.94 0.36 -3.60
C TYR A 214 -17.12 -0.08 -5.06
N ALA A 215 -18.03 -1.03 -5.30
CA ALA A 215 -18.27 -1.57 -6.63
C ALA A 215 -18.84 -0.53 -7.59
N ILE A 216 -19.69 0.39 -7.11
CA ILE A 216 -20.20 1.52 -7.89
C ILE A 216 -19.10 2.54 -8.15
N TYR A 217 -18.32 2.91 -7.12
CA TYR A 217 -17.31 3.96 -7.18
C TYR A 217 -16.21 3.65 -8.20
N LEU A 218 -15.77 2.39 -8.28
CA LEU A 218 -14.70 1.96 -9.19
C LEU A 218 -15.20 1.51 -10.57
N ASN A 219 -16.51 1.55 -10.81
CA ASN A 219 -17.06 1.19 -12.11
C ASN A 219 -16.85 2.34 -13.11
N GLN A 220 -15.95 2.17 -14.06
CA GLN A 220 -15.60 3.20 -15.06
C GLN A 220 -16.69 3.33 -16.13
N SER A 221 -17.39 2.23 -16.44
CA SER A 221 -18.53 2.25 -17.36
C SER A 221 -19.73 2.94 -16.73
N ARG A 222 -20.61 3.51 -17.56
CA ARG A 222 -21.87 4.10 -17.08
C ARG A 222 -22.64 3.05 -16.29
N VAL A 223 -22.76 3.30 -14.99
CA VAL A 223 -23.47 2.44 -14.05
C VAL A 223 -24.92 2.26 -14.53
N SER A 224 -25.29 1.03 -14.89
CA SER A 224 -26.66 0.70 -15.31
C SER A 224 -27.58 0.75 -14.09
N PRO A 225 -28.71 1.49 -14.13
CA PRO A 225 -29.68 1.49 -13.04
C PRO A 225 -30.15 0.08 -12.67
N ALA A 226 -30.32 -0.80 -13.65
CA ALA A 226 -30.73 -2.18 -13.43
C ALA A 226 -29.63 -3.01 -12.72
N GLU A 227 -28.35 -2.77 -13.02
CA GLU A 227 -27.25 -3.46 -12.35
C GLU A 227 -27.09 -2.99 -10.91
N THR A 228 -27.28 -1.69 -10.65
CA THR A 228 -27.25 -1.18 -9.28
C THR A 228 -28.41 -1.74 -8.47
N GLU A 229 -29.63 -1.76 -9.03
CA GLU A 229 -30.82 -2.24 -8.35
C GLU A 229 -30.70 -3.71 -7.95
N ARG A 230 -30.09 -4.57 -8.77
CA ARG A 230 -29.90 -5.99 -8.44
C ARG A 230 -29.16 -6.21 -7.12
N ALA A 231 -28.01 -5.57 -6.94
CA ALA A 231 -27.25 -5.68 -5.70
C ALA A 231 -27.90 -4.89 -4.55
N MET A 232 -28.49 -3.73 -4.86
CA MET A 232 -29.12 -2.85 -3.86
C MET A 232 -30.39 -3.44 -3.26
N ALA A 233 -31.15 -4.24 -4.03
CA ALA A 233 -32.37 -4.89 -3.58
C ALA A 233 -32.15 -5.86 -2.41
N LEU A 234 -30.92 -6.33 -2.22
CA LEU A 234 -30.54 -7.22 -1.11
C LEU A 234 -30.33 -6.48 0.21
N LEU A 235 -30.09 -5.16 0.19
CA LEU A 235 -29.90 -4.35 1.39
C LEU A 235 -31.23 -4.01 2.05
N HIS A 236 -31.25 -3.99 3.38
CA HIS A 236 -32.38 -3.46 4.15
C HIS A 236 -32.58 -1.95 3.91
N PRO A 237 -33.81 -1.41 4.13
CA PRO A 237 -34.15 -0.03 3.78
C PRO A 237 -33.21 1.06 4.33
N PRO A 238 -32.76 1.02 5.60
CA PRO A 238 -31.89 2.08 6.14
C PRO A 238 -30.57 2.21 5.37
N GLU A 239 -29.90 1.09 5.09
CA GLU A 239 -28.62 1.07 4.37
C GLU A 239 -28.82 1.36 2.88
N ARG A 240 -29.93 0.90 2.31
CA ARG A 240 -30.33 1.24 0.93
C ARG A 240 -30.45 2.75 0.76
N GLU A 241 -31.17 3.42 1.66
CA GLU A 241 -31.33 4.89 1.65
C GLU A 241 -29.99 5.61 1.80
N GLN A 242 -29.09 5.10 2.63
CA GLN A 242 -27.73 5.64 2.79
C GLN A 242 -26.89 5.51 1.51
N VAL A 243 -26.95 4.37 0.83
CA VAL A 243 -26.27 4.16 -0.47
C VAL A 243 -26.83 5.12 -1.51
N MET A 244 -28.17 5.24 -1.60
CA MET A 244 -28.82 6.16 -2.53
C MET A 244 -28.47 7.62 -2.28
N SER A 245 -28.50 8.05 -1.02
CA SER A 245 -28.11 9.40 -0.62
C SER A 245 -26.65 9.69 -0.92
N TRP A 246 -25.76 8.70 -0.72
CA TRP A 246 -24.36 8.81 -1.13
C TRP A 246 -24.22 8.95 -2.65
N MET A 247 -24.88 8.11 -3.45
CA MET A 247 -24.84 8.21 -4.92
C MET A 247 -25.36 9.56 -5.43
N GLN A 248 -26.39 10.14 -4.80
CA GLN A 248 -26.90 11.46 -5.14
C GLN A 248 -25.85 12.54 -4.90
N ARG A 249 -25.16 12.51 -3.76
CA ARG A 249 -24.08 13.45 -3.43
C ARG A 249 -22.91 13.35 -4.41
N GLU A 250 -22.42 12.16 -4.71
CA GLU A 250 -21.30 11.97 -5.66
C GLU A 250 -21.68 12.48 -7.07
N ARG A 251 -22.94 12.30 -7.49
CA ARG A 251 -23.44 12.87 -8.76
C ARG A 251 -23.50 14.40 -8.73
N GLU A 252 -23.90 15.00 -7.60
CA GLU A 252 -23.95 16.44 -7.43
C GLU A 252 -22.53 17.05 -7.44
N GLU A 253 -21.60 16.46 -6.69
CA GLU A 253 -20.19 16.86 -6.62
C GLU A 253 -19.52 16.71 -7.98
N GLY A 254 -19.67 15.57 -8.67
CA GLY A 254 -19.13 15.39 -10.02
C GLY A 254 -19.70 16.37 -11.04
N ARG A 255 -20.97 16.79 -10.90
CA ARG A 255 -21.53 17.88 -11.73
C ARG A 255 -20.89 19.22 -11.40
N GLN A 256 -20.62 19.51 -10.12
CA GLN A 256 -19.98 20.75 -9.70
C GLN A 256 -18.52 20.81 -10.18
N GLU A 257 -17.76 19.73 -10.03
CA GLU A 257 -16.40 19.60 -10.54
C GLU A 257 -16.37 19.73 -12.07
N GLY A 258 -17.22 19.00 -12.80
CA GLY A 258 -17.32 19.13 -14.25
C GLY A 258 -17.73 20.53 -14.72
N ARG A 259 -18.55 21.25 -13.94
CA ARG A 259 -18.85 22.67 -14.21
C ARG A 259 -17.64 23.55 -13.97
N GLN A 260 -16.88 23.33 -12.91
CA GLN A 260 -15.66 24.09 -12.63
C GLN A 260 -14.55 23.80 -13.64
N GLU A 261 -14.36 22.54 -14.05
CA GLU A 261 -13.43 22.16 -15.12
C GLU A 261 -13.80 22.78 -16.46
N ASN A 262 -15.09 22.77 -16.82
CA ASN A 262 -15.57 23.46 -18.02
C ASN A 262 -15.39 24.98 -17.92
N LEU A 263 -15.65 25.59 -16.75
CA LEU A 263 -15.42 27.02 -16.53
C LEU A 263 -13.93 27.39 -16.66
N VAL A 264 -13.03 26.57 -16.10
CA VAL A 264 -11.56 26.74 -16.22
C VAL A 264 -11.09 26.53 -17.66
N ARG A 265 -11.72 25.59 -18.38
CA ARG A 265 -11.45 25.34 -19.80
C ARG A 265 -11.96 26.47 -20.70
N ASP A 266 -13.13 27.03 -20.42
CA ASP A 266 -13.71 28.17 -21.14
C ASP A 266 -12.99 29.49 -20.81
N PHE A 267 -12.37 29.61 -19.62
CA PHE A 267 -11.47 30.72 -19.26
C PHE A 267 -10.08 30.62 -19.92
N ARG A 268 -9.69 29.48 -20.50
CA ARG A 268 -8.55 29.42 -21.44
C ARG A 268 -9.02 29.97 -22.79
N LEU A 269 -8.94 31.30 -22.93
CA LEU A 269 -9.04 31.99 -24.22
C LEU A 269 -8.17 31.28 -25.29
N PRO A 270 -8.60 31.24 -26.57
CA PRO A 270 -7.80 30.67 -27.64
C PRO A 270 -6.44 31.36 -27.66
N ALA A 271 -5.37 30.58 -27.59
CA ALA A 271 -4.02 31.08 -27.73
C ALA A 271 -3.94 31.93 -29.02
N CYS A 272 -3.59 33.20 -28.87
CA CYS A 272 -3.35 34.10 -30.00
C CYS A 272 -2.39 33.40 -30.98
N ALA A 273 -2.80 33.28 -32.25
CA ALA A 273 -1.93 32.83 -33.32
C ALA A 273 -0.68 33.73 -33.36
N SER A 274 0.49 33.14 -33.15
CA SER A 274 1.78 33.81 -33.30
C SER A 274 2.14 33.84 -34.79
N PRO A 275 2.54 34.98 -35.39
CA PRO A 275 2.91 35.03 -36.80
C PRO A 275 4.30 34.43 -37.03
N ASP A 276 4.36 33.55 -38.03
CA ASP A 276 5.49 33.11 -38.86
C ASP A 276 6.90 33.04 -38.23
N LYS A 277 7.39 31.80 -38.08
CA LYS A 277 8.83 31.52 -38.02
C LYS A 277 9.37 31.22 -39.43
N PRO A 278 10.51 31.78 -39.85
CA PRO A 278 11.07 31.53 -41.17
C PRO A 278 11.67 30.12 -41.29
N HIS A 279 11.56 29.53 -42.48
CA HIS A 279 12.13 28.22 -42.85
C HIS A 279 13.67 28.21 -42.87
N PRO A 280 14.31 27.06 -42.55
CA PRO A 280 15.75 26.89 -42.76
C PRO A 280 16.08 26.61 -44.23
N PRO A 281 17.30 26.96 -44.72
CA PRO A 281 17.67 26.75 -46.11
C PRO A 281 17.96 25.27 -46.41
N ALA A 282 17.63 24.87 -47.64
CA ALA A 282 17.82 23.54 -48.19
C ALA A 282 19.31 23.13 -48.27
N GLY A 283 19.63 21.92 -47.82
CA GLY A 283 20.93 21.28 -48.03
C GLY A 283 21.10 20.71 -49.45
N PRO A 284 22.35 20.50 -49.91
CA PRO A 284 22.64 20.05 -51.27
C PRO A 284 22.36 18.53 -51.46
N PRO A 285 22.19 18.07 -52.71
CA PRO A 285 21.65 16.74 -53.00
C PRO A 285 22.69 15.62 -52.87
N ALA A 286 22.21 14.44 -52.49
CA ALA A 286 22.98 13.20 -52.39
C ALA A 286 23.38 12.64 -53.78
N THR A 287 24.54 11.97 -53.83
CA THR A 287 24.97 11.11 -54.96
C THR A 287 25.30 9.71 -54.41
N PRO A 288 25.03 8.61 -55.15
CA PRO A 288 24.65 7.32 -54.55
C PRO A 288 25.78 6.27 -54.43
N LEU A 289 25.55 5.37 -53.46
CA LEU A 289 25.89 3.94 -53.35
C LEU A 289 27.07 3.35 -54.15
N ASP A 290 28.01 2.72 -53.44
CA ASP A 290 28.38 1.31 -53.69
C ASP A 290 29.06 0.67 -52.47
N ALA A 291 28.72 -0.60 -52.22
CA ALA A 291 29.26 -1.48 -51.19
C ALA A 291 30.32 -2.44 -51.80
N PRO A 292 30.77 -3.50 -51.11
CA PRO A 292 31.53 -3.57 -49.86
C PRO A 292 32.89 -4.29 -50.08
N ARG A 293 33.81 -4.32 -49.09
CA ARG A 293 34.82 -5.38 -49.00
C ARG A 293 35.40 -5.57 -47.58
N HIS A 294 35.66 -6.84 -47.29
CA HIS A 294 36.12 -7.50 -46.07
C HIS A 294 37.52 -7.07 -45.58
N GLU A 295 37.75 -7.19 -44.26
CA GLU A 295 38.92 -7.82 -43.56
C GLU A 295 38.81 -7.53 -42.04
N ARG A 296 38.52 -8.51 -41.16
CA ARG A 296 39.38 -9.48 -40.42
C ARG A 296 40.45 -8.90 -39.45
N ALA A 297 40.40 -9.46 -38.23
CA ALA A 297 41.40 -9.52 -37.13
C ALA A 297 41.64 -8.20 -36.35
N ASP A 298 41.92 -8.16 -35.04
CA ASP A 298 42.56 -9.15 -34.16
C ASP A 298 42.24 -8.86 -32.66
N GLN A 299 42.56 -9.86 -31.82
CA GLN A 299 42.31 -9.98 -30.39
C GLN A 299 43.43 -9.39 -29.50
N SER A 300 43.21 -9.49 -28.17
CA SER A 300 44.17 -9.47 -27.04
C SER A 300 44.40 -8.09 -26.38
N ALA A 301 44.10 -7.86 -25.09
CA ALA A 301 44.45 -8.47 -23.80
C ALA A 301 45.55 -7.64 -23.06
N GLY A 302 45.37 -7.36 -21.77
CA GLY A 302 46.46 -6.93 -20.89
C GLY A 302 46.14 -5.88 -19.80
N ARG A 303 45.91 -6.35 -18.57
CA ARG A 303 46.10 -5.65 -17.28
C ARG A 303 47.42 -6.20 -16.65
N PRO A 304 47.96 -5.77 -15.47
CA PRO A 304 47.81 -4.56 -14.62
C PRO A 304 49.22 -4.07 -14.05
N PRO A 305 49.42 -3.74 -12.74
CA PRO A 305 49.29 -2.48 -11.94
C PRO A 305 50.70 -1.97 -11.42
N PRO A 306 50.98 -1.32 -10.22
CA PRO A 306 50.17 -0.88 -9.05
C PRO A 306 50.56 0.44 -8.29
N ARG A 307 49.85 0.73 -7.17
CA ARG A 307 50.31 1.22 -5.82
C ARG A 307 49.74 2.56 -5.28
N GLY A 308 48.94 2.45 -4.20
CA GLY A 308 49.23 2.88 -2.80
C GLY A 308 49.19 4.37 -2.36
N PRO A 309 48.85 4.67 -1.06
CA PRO A 309 48.36 5.97 -0.51
C PRO A 309 49.48 6.76 0.27
N PRO A 310 49.30 7.82 1.13
CA PRO A 310 48.14 8.37 1.93
C PRO A 310 48.19 9.94 2.12
N PRO A 311 47.87 10.62 3.27
CA PRO A 311 46.91 10.45 4.39
C PRO A 311 45.99 11.70 4.66
N ALA A 312 45.22 11.60 5.76
CA ALA A 312 44.26 12.57 6.34
C ALA A 312 44.86 13.82 7.03
N GLY A 313 44.04 14.88 7.18
CA GLY A 313 44.32 16.06 8.01
C GLY A 313 43.05 16.75 8.52
N ARG A 314 43.04 17.07 9.82
CA ARG A 314 41.94 17.67 10.62
C ARG A 314 41.96 19.21 10.61
N GLY A 315 40.83 19.80 11.03
CA GLY A 315 40.72 21.15 11.62
C GLY A 315 40.10 22.17 10.68
N GLY A 316 39.18 23.06 11.05
CA GLY A 316 38.58 23.43 12.32
C GLY A 316 37.84 24.78 12.13
N GLY A 317 36.85 25.06 12.97
CA GLY A 317 36.60 26.41 13.49
C GLY A 317 35.95 27.50 12.62
N ALA A 318 34.69 27.79 12.97
CA ALA A 318 34.18 29.11 13.36
C ALA A 318 33.70 30.16 12.32
N GLN A 319 32.39 30.44 12.44
CA GLN A 319 31.74 31.76 12.62
C GLN A 319 31.73 32.80 11.49
N GLY A 320 30.50 33.21 11.14
CA GLY A 320 30.23 34.46 10.41
C GLY A 320 28.83 34.53 9.79
N ALA A 321 27.81 34.90 10.56
CA ALA A 321 26.51 35.39 10.07
C ALA A 321 26.62 36.88 9.64
N PRO A 322 25.56 37.62 9.18
CA PRO A 322 24.16 37.25 8.97
C PRO A 322 23.52 37.79 7.64
N GLY A 323 22.32 37.28 7.30
CA GLY A 323 21.54 37.77 6.15
C GLY A 323 20.05 37.38 6.18
N ARG A 324 19.27 38.18 6.92
CA ARG A 324 17.80 38.41 6.95
C ARG A 324 16.82 37.50 6.17
N ALA A 325 15.86 37.02 6.96
CA ALA A 325 14.39 37.08 6.78
C ALA A 325 13.67 36.16 5.77
N ALA A 326 12.93 35.18 6.31
CA ALA A 326 11.53 34.95 5.98
C ALA A 326 10.82 34.32 7.21
N ARG A 327 9.66 34.87 7.58
CA ARG A 327 8.83 34.44 8.71
C ARG A 327 7.88 33.34 8.23
N ASP A 328 7.92 32.17 8.84
CA ASP A 328 6.90 31.13 8.65
C ASP A 328 5.68 31.40 9.54
N PRO A 329 4.44 31.30 9.01
CA PRO A 329 3.22 31.65 9.73
C PRO A 329 2.57 30.47 10.50
N TRP A 330 3.28 29.36 10.72
CA TRP A 330 2.74 28.18 11.42
C TRP A 330 3.51 27.85 12.70
N CYS A 331 3.39 28.73 13.70
CA CYS A 331 3.81 28.48 15.07
C CYS A 331 2.64 28.74 16.02
N PHE A 332 1.90 27.68 16.38
CA PHE A 332 1.04 27.70 17.57
C PHE A 332 1.71 26.93 18.70
N ALA A 333 1.68 27.57 19.87
CA ALA A 333 2.40 27.22 21.08
C ALA A 333 2.01 25.86 21.67
N ARG A 334 3.00 25.13 22.18
CA ARG A 334 2.82 24.02 23.13
C ARG A 334 2.36 24.57 24.49
N PRO A 335 1.39 23.94 25.18
CA PRO A 335 1.30 24.02 26.63
C PRO A 335 2.15 22.92 27.29
N SER A 336 3.00 23.32 28.23
CA SER A 336 3.72 22.43 29.16
C SER A 336 2.84 22.05 30.38
N PRO A 337 3.20 21.00 31.14
CA PRO A 337 2.24 20.07 31.75
C PRO A 337 1.82 20.46 33.18
N GLN A 338 0.58 20.13 33.55
CA GLN A 338 0.18 20.03 34.96
C GLN A 338 -0.55 18.72 35.27
N ARG A 339 -0.20 18.21 36.45
CA ARG A 339 -0.49 16.92 37.07
C ARG A 339 -1.99 16.66 37.28
N ALA A 340 -2.42 15.42 37.05
CA ALA A 340 -3.31 14.69 37.95
C ALA A 340 -3.30 13.18 37.62
N ARG A 341 -2.85 12.36 38.58
CA ARG A 341 -3.04 10.90 38.61
C ARG A 341 -4.45 10.58 39.12
N PRO A 342 -5.04 9.45 38.71
CA PRO A 342 -5.62 8.56 39.70
C PRO A 342 -5.14 7.10 39.56
N ALA A 343 -5.28 6.38 40.67
CA ALA A 343 -4.64 5.12 40.99
C ALA A 343 -5.24 3.90 40.27
N LEU A 344 -4.37 3.04 39.73
CA LEU A 344 -4.69 1.66 39.36
C LEU A 344 -4.67 0.79 40.63
N ARG A 345 -5.83 0.26 41.01
CA ARG A 345 -5.96 -0.83 42.00
C ARG A 345 -5.40 -2.12 41.40
N ARG A 346 -4.44 -2.71 42.12
CA ARG A 346 -3.93 -4.07 41.89
C ARG A 346 -5.01 -5.08 42.26
N LEU A 347 -5.36 -5.97 41.33
CA LEU A 347 -6.02 -7.24 41.65
C LEU A 347 -4.92 -8.29 41.84
N THR A 348 -4.80 -8.81 43.05
CA THR A 348 -3.99 -10.00 43.37
C THR A 348 -4.79 -11.26 42.99
N PRO A 349 -4.13 -12.33 42.50
CA PRO A 349 -4.78 -13.63 42.40
C PRO A 349 -4.87 -14.25 43.80
N ARG A 350 -6.06 -14.77 44.15
CA ARG A 350 -6.21 -15.67 45.30
C ARG A 350 -5.69 -17.06 44.91
N ALA A 351 -5.00 -17.66 45.87
CA ALA A 351 -4.47 -19.01 45.87
C ALA A 351 -5.55 -20.09 45.72
#